data_AF-A0A7J4TNU6-F1
#
_entry.id   AF-A0A7J4TNU6-F1
#
_cell.length_a   1.000
_cell.length_b   1.000
_cell.length_c   1.000
_cell.angle_alpha   90.00
_cell.angle_beta   90.00
_cell.angle_gamma   90.00
#
_symmetry.space_group_name_H-M   'P 1'
#
loop_
_entity.id
_entity.type
_entity.pdbx_description
1 polymer ?
#
loop_
_entity_poly.entity_id
_entity_poly.type
_entity_poly.pdbx_seq_one_letter_code
_entity_poly.pdbx_strand_id
1 'polypeptide(L)'
;MFGANHSLRLYGDTMSDWSSKNPYMSQITENYILNGEGSRKETRHIVFDLGDSGLDYKVGDALGVLAENPPHIVEELIEVQGWDRDAIVETHNGERNLYTALKKDFEVHMANKK
;
A
#
# COMPACT_ATOMS: atom_id res chain seq x y z
N MET A 1 -46.78 -24.63 -24.58
CA MET A 1 -46.34 -25.69 -23.65
C MET A 1 -44.88 -25.41 -23.35
N PHE A 2 -44.62 -24.54 -22.38
CA PHE A 2 -43.95 -24.84 -21.09
C PHE A 2 -42.53 -25.37 -21.33
N GLY A 3 -41.41 -24.75 -20.94
CA GLY A 3 -41.00 -23.61 -20.12
C GLY A 3 -39.46 -23.58 -20.25
N ALA A 4 -38.65 -22.67 -19.74
CA ALA A 4 -38.80 -21.48 -18.93
C ALA A 4 -37.67 -20.55 -19.42
N ASN A 5 -38.01 -19.30 -19.73
CA ASN A 5 -37.02 -18.24 -19.82
C ASN A 5 -36.50 -18.01 -18.40
N HIS A 6 -35.37 -18.60 -18.04
CA HIS A 6 -34.72 -18.25 -16.79
C HIS A 6 -33.90 -16.97 -17.00
N SER A 7 -34.60 -15.85 -16.85
CA SER A 7 -34.01 -14.56 -16.59
C SER A 7 -33.24 -14.61 -15.27
N LEU A 8 -31.93 -14.79 -15.33
CA LEU A 8 -31.03 -14.39 -14.24
C LEU A 8 -30.37 -13.08 -14.65
N ARG A 9 -31.05 -11.98 -14.30
CA ARG A 9 -30.46 -10.65 -14.30
C ARG A 9 -29.74 -10.46 -12.96
N LEU A 10 -28.48 -10.07 -13.06
CA LEU A 10 -27.78 -9.17 -12.13
C LEU A 10 -27.43 -9.72 -10.75
N TYR A 11 -26.37 -10.54 -10.67
CA TYR A 11 -25.33 -10.17 -9.72
C TYR A 11 -24.50 -9.13 -10.46
N GLY A 12 -24.58 -7.87 -10.04
CA GLY A 12 -23.54 -6.93 -10.41
C GLY A 12 -22.24 -7.53 -9.90
N ASP A 13 -21.38 -7.99 -10.80
CA ASP A 13 -19.95 -7.98 -10.58
C ASP A 13 -19.62 -6.52 -10.25
N THR A 14 -19.77 -6.14 -8.98
CA THR A 14 -19.17 -4.92 -8.46
C THR A 14 -17.69 -5.24 -8.41
N MET A 15 -17.04 -5.17 -9.58
CA MET A 15 -15.60 -5.10 -9.64
C MET A 15 -15.20 -3.96 -8.71
N SER A 16 -14.39 -4.26 -7.71
CA SER A 16 -14.01 -3.25 -6.74
C SER A 16 -13.26 -2.11 -7.44
N ASP A 17 -13.58 -0.85 -7.12
CA ASP A 17 -12.93 0.35 -7.68
C ASP A 17 -11.52 0.60 -7.10
N TRP A 18 -10.93 -0.40 -6.44
CA TRP A 18 -9.60 -0.31 -5.86
C TRP A 18 -8.52 -0.44 -6.94
N SER A 19 -7.49 0.40 -6.84
CA SER A 19 -6.38 0.45 -7.79
C SER A 19 -5.14 1.04 -7.11
N SER A 20 -4.02 1.11 -7.83
CA SER A 20 -2.82 1.79 -7.33
C SER A 20 -3.03 3.28 -7.01
N LYS A 21 -4.03 3.93 -7.62
CA LYS A 21 -4.39 5.34 -7.36
C LYS A 21 -5.50 5.50 -6.31
N ASN A 22 -6.20 4.41 -6.00
CA ASN A 22 -7.24 4.33 -4.98
C ASN A 22 -7.05 3.01 -4.21
N PRO A 23 -6.05 2.91 -3.33
CA PRO A 23 -5.73 1.66 -2.64
C PRO A 23 -6.77 1.35 -1.56
N TYR A 24 -7.03 0.05 -1.32
CA TYR A 24 -7.83 -0.36 -0.17
C TYR A 24 -7.02 -0.29 1.11
N MET A 25 -7.56 0.34 2.15
CA MET A 25 -6.95 0.42 3.47
C MET A 25 -7.28 -0.84 4.28
N SER A 26 -6.41 -1.84 4.16
CA SER A 26 -6.53 -3.13 4.85
C SER A 26 -5.89 -3.11 6.24
N GLN A 27 -6.34 -4.01 7.12
CA GLN A 27 -5.62 -4.37 8.34
C GLN A 27 -4.72 -5.59 8.13
N ILE A 28 -3.62 -5.67 8.87
CA ILE A 28 -2.77 -6.88 8.92
C ILE A 28 -3.24 -7.73 10.10
N THR A 29 -3.72 -8.94 9.83
CA THR A 29 -4.25 -9.85 10.87
C THR A 29 -3.21 -10.83 11.38
N GLU A 30 -2.21 -11.18 10.55
CA GLU A 30 -1.10 -12.03 10.94
C GLU A 30 0.22 -11.45 10.42
N ASN A 31 1.27 -11.55 11.24
CA ASN A 31 2.63 -11.17 10.89
C ASN A 31 3.63 -11.96 11.73
N TYR A 32 4.26 -12.97 11.13
CA TYR A 32 5.27 -13.78 11.83
C TYR A 32 6.41 -14.20 10.92
N ILE A 33 7.54 -14.53 11.54
CA ILE A 33 8.76 -14.95 10.86
C ILE A 33 8.62 -16.42 10.45
N LEU A 34 8.88 -16.72 9.18
CA LEU A 34 8.79 -18.06 8.59
C LEU A 34 10.09 -18.86 8.73
N ASN A 35 11.23 -18.17 8.83
CA ASN A 35 12.53 -18.82 8.93
C ASN A 35 13.00 -18.96 10.38
N GLY A 36 13.79 -20.01 10.61
CA GLY A 36 14.29 -20.34 11.95
C GLY A 36 15.46 -19.47 12.41
N GLU A 37 15.82 -19.66 13.66
CA GLU A 37 16.96 -19.02 14.32
C GLU A 37 18.27 -19.25 13.53
N GLY A 38 19.12 -18.23 13.47
CA GLY A 38 20.38 -18.27 12.71
C GLY A 38 20.23 -18.05 11.20
N SER A 39 19.01 -17.81 10.68
CA SER A 39 18.83 -17.40 9.30
C SER A 39 19.42 -16.00 9.07
N ARG A 40 20.09 -15.81 7.92
CA ARG A 40 20.65 -14.50 7.51
C ARG A 40 19.63 -13.53 6.95
N LYS A 41 18.46 -14.04 6.55
CA LYS A 41 17.35 -13.24 6.03
C LYS A 41 16.24 -13.23 7.06
N GLU A 42 15.25 -12.38 6.88
CA GLU A 42 13.99 -12.45 7.63
C GLU A 42 12.87 -12.56 6.58
N THR A 43 12.20 -13.70 6.54
CA THR A 43 11.06 -13.92 5.65
C THR A 43 9.80 -13.95 6.49
N ARG A 44 8.79 -13.13 6.15
CA ARG A 44 7.56 -13.03 6.93
C ARG A 44 6.35 -13.60 6.20
N HIS A 45 5.47 -14.24 6.97
CA HIS A 45 4.08 -14.47 6.57
C HIS A 45 3.26 -13.26 7.00
N ILE A 46 2.53 -12.66 6.06
CA ILE A 46 1.67 -11.49 6.31
C ILE A 46 0.30 -11.78 5.72
N VAL A 47 -0.75 -11.57 6.51
CA VAL A 47 -2.15 -11.71 6.08
C VAL A 47 -2.83 -10.35 6.15
N PHE A 48 -3.51 -9.98 5.06
CA PHE A 48 -4.28 -8.76 4.92
C PHE A 48 -5.77 -9.09 4.96
N ASP A 49 -6.54 -8.41 5.80
CA ASP A 49 -7.99 -8.54 5.86
C ASP A 49 -8.68 -7.79 4.72
N LEU A 50 -9.33 -8.53 3.82
CA LEU A 50 -10.10 -7.94 2.73
C LEU A 50 -11.48 -7.45 3.16
N GLY A 51 -11.98 -7.83 4.34
CA GLY A 51 -13.31 -7.43 4.83
C GLY A 51 -14.40 -7.51 3.76
N ASP A 52 -15.23 -6.47 3.68
CA ASP A 52 -16.29 -6.31 2.67
C ASP A 52 -15.81 -5.51 1.43
N SER A 53 -14.50 -5.49 1.14
CA SER A 53 -13.90 -4.65 0.09
C SER A 53 -14.35 -4.97 -1.34
N GLY A 54 -14.86 -6.18 -1.57
CA GLY A 54 -15.17 -6.70 -2.90
C GLY A 54 -13.93 -7.01 -3.75
N LEU A 55 -12.71 -6.97 -3.18
CA LEU A 55 -11.49 -7.40 -3.86
C LEU A 55 -11.55 -8.91 -4.16
N ASP A 56 -11.28 -9.27 -5.41
CA ASP A 56 -11.10 -10.65 -5.85
C ASP A 56 -9.72 -10.83 -6.47
N TYR A 57 -9.12 -12.01 -6.30
CA TYR A 57 -7.81 -12.34 -6.84
C TYR A 57 -7.69 -13.85 -7.06
N LYS A 58 -6.79 -14.23 -7.96
CA LYS A 58 -6.50 -15.63 -8.30
C LYS A 58 -5.10 -16.02 -7.88
N VAL A 59 -4.88 -17.32 -7.75
CA VAL A 59 -3.54 -17.86 -7.52
C VAL A 59 -2.63 -17.46 -8.68
N GLY A 60 -1.52 -16.81 -8.35
CA GLY A 60 -0.58 -16.26 -9.31
C GLY A 60 -0.67 -14.74 -9.48
N ASP A 61 -1.75 -14.11 -9.00
CA ASP A 61 -1.85 -12.64 -8.96
C ASP A 61 -0.88 -12.06 -7.91
N ALA A 62 -0.50 -10.80 -8.11
CA ALA A 62 0.37 -10.06 -7.21
C ALA A 62 -0.41 -9.00 -6.43
N LEU A 63 -0.04 -8.79 -5.16
CA LEU A 63 -0.55 -7.73 -4.32
C LEU A 63 0.39 -6.52 -4.36
N GLY A 64 -0.15 -5.36 -4.75
CA GLY A 64 0.55 -4.08 -4.62
C GLY A 64 0.37 -3.51 -3.21
N VAL A 65 1.47 -3.18 -2.54
CA VAL A 65 1.47 -2.52 -1.22
C VAL A 65 2.10 -1.14 -1.36
N LEU A 66 1.35 -0.10 -1.01
CA LEU A 66 1.86 1.27 -0.95
C LEU A 66 2.43 1.52 0.45
N ALA A 67 3.75 1.45 0.56
CA ALA A 67 4.45 1.67 1.82
C ALA A 67 4.70 3.17 2.08
N GLU A 68 4.86 3.51 3.34
CA GLU A 68 5.37 4.81 3.76
C GLU A 68 6.75 4.67 4.38
N ASN A 69 7.59 5.68 4.25
CA ASN A 69 8.91 5.65 4.87
C ASN A 69 8.82 5.59 6.41
N PRO A 70 9.78 5.00 7.12
CA PRO A 70 9.77 5.03 8.58
C PRO A 70 9.85 6.48 9.11
N PRO A 71 9.01 6.87 10.11
CA PRO A 71 8.99 8.24 10.63
C PRO A 71 10.37 8.75 11.06
N HIS A 72 11.14 7.92 11.77
CA HIS A 72 12.46 8.29 12.30
C HIS A 72 13.47 8.63 11.19
N ILE A 73 13.43 7.94 10.05
CA ILE A 73 14.32 8.24 8.90
C ILE A 73 13.98 9.60 8.29
N VAL A 74 12.67 9.90 8.17
CA VAL A 74 12.21 11.19 7.64
C VAL A 74 12.59 12.33 8.58
N GLU A 75 12.42 12.13 9.88
CA GLU A 75 12.79 13.11 10.91
C GLU A 75 14.30 13.38 10.92
N GLU A 76 15.11 12.32 10.94
CA GLU A 76 16.58 12.43 10.89
C GLU A 76 17.04 13.16 9.63
N LEU A 77 16.44 12.85 8.47
CA LEU A 77 16.77 13.52 7.21
C LEU A 77 16.48 15.03 7.28
N ILE A 78 15.31 15.41 7.78
CA ILE A 78 14.91 16.82 7.92
C ILE A 78 15.85 17.54 8.90
N GLU A 79 16.17 16.92 10.03
CA GLU A 79 17.04 17.48 11.05
C GLU A 79 18.48 17.69 10.54
N VAL A 80 19.06 16.68 9.91
CA VAL A 80 20.43 16.74 9.37
C VAL A 80 20.58 17.83 8.31
N GLN A 81 19.54 18.07 7.52
CA GLN A 81 19.53 19.13 6.50
C GLN A 81 19.13 20.51 7.04
N GLY A 82 18.62 20.58 8.27
CA GLY A 82 18.11 21.82 8.86
C GLY A 82 16.90 22.38 8.13
N TRP A 83 16.07 21.51 7.54
CA TRP A 83 14.88 21.93 6.81
C TRP A 83 13.69 22.21 7.74
N ASP A 84 12.82 23.12 7.32
CA ASP A 84 11.53 23.32 7.98
C ASP A 84 10.58 22.17 7.60
N ARG A 85 10.26 21.35 8.60
CA ARG A 85 9.36 20.21 8.52
C ARG A 85 8.01 20.55 7.90
N ASP A 86 7.49 21.74 8.21
CA ASP A 86 6.13 22.15 7.84
C ASP A 86 6.10 23.05 6.59
N ALA A 87 7.26 23.33 5.99
CA ALA A 87 7.35 24.07 4.75
C ALA A 87 6.51 23.41 3.64
N ILE A 88 5.75 24.23 2.92
CA ILE A 88 4.95 23.77 1.79
C ILE A 88 5.86 23.57 0.57
N VAL A 89 5.74 22.40 -0.05
CA VAL A 89 6.47 21.99 -1.26
C VAL A 89 5.50 21.48 -2.31
N GLU A 90 5.86 21.64 -3.58
CA GLU A 90 5.13 21.07 -4.70
C GLU A 90 5.62 19.63 -4.98
N THR A 91 4.70 18.68 -5.02
CA THR A 91 4.98 17.28 -5.37
C THR A 91 4.18 16.87 -6.61
N HIS A 92 4.46 15.68 -7.14
CA HIS A 92 3.64 15.10 -8.21
C HIS A 92 2.19 14.81 -7.77
N ASN A 93 1.91 14.83 -6.46
CA ASN A 93 0.60 14.67 -5.84
C ASN A 93 0.03 16.01 -5.34
N GLY A 94 0.58 17.14 -5.77
CA GLY A 94 0.15 18.50 -5.39
C GLY A 94 0.94 19.10 -4.23
N GLU A 95 0.45 20.22 -3.69
CA GLU A 95 1.08 20.89 -2.54
C GLU A 95 0.94 20.06 -1.26
N ARG A 96 2.05 19.87 -0.54
CA ARG A 96 2.10 19.19 0.77
C ARG A 96 3.13 19.83 1.67
N ASN A 97 3.06 19.58 2.98
CA ASN A 97 4.20 19.88 3.84
C ASN A 97 5.36 18.91 3.57
N LEU A 98 6.58 19.38 3.82
CA LEU A 98 7.82 18.65 3.54
C LEU A 98 7.84 17.27 4.20
N TYR A 99 7.41 17.17 5.46
CA TYR A 99 7.32 15.89 6.16
C TYR A 99 6.46 14.87 5.42
N THR A 100 5.24 15.25 5.02
CA THR A 100 4.31 14.34 4.34
C THR A 100 4.83 13.95 2.97
N ALA A 101 5.44 14.89 2.24
CA ALA A 101 6.08 14.61 0.96
C ALA A 101 7.16 13.53 1.11
N LEU A 102 8.10 13.72 2.05
CA LEU A 102 9.15 12.72 2.32
C LEU A 102 8.61 11.42 2.91
N LYS A 103 7.50 11.45 3.64
CA LYS A 103 6.88 10.26 4.23
C LYS A 103 6.19 9.37 3.20
N LYS A 104 5.54 9.96 2.19
CA LYS A 104 4.57 9.25 1.33
C LYS A 104 4.82 9.36 -0.18
N ASP A 105 5.43 10.45 -0.64
CA ASP A 105 5.52 10.75 -2.08
C ASP A 105 6.91 10.44 -2.67
N PHE A 106 7.94 10.29 -1.83
CA PHE A 106 9.32 10.10 -2.27
C PHE A 106 9.98 8.88 -1.62
N GLU A 107 10.92 8.29 -2.34
CA GLU A 107 11.82 7.29 -1.79
C GLU A 107 13.00 7.97 -1.09
N VAL A 108 13.25 7.62 0.18
CA VAL A 108 14.33 8.24 0.98
C VAL A 108 15.45 7.27 1.35
N HIS A 109 15.31 5.97 1.05
CA HIS A 109 16.23 4.92 1.49
C HIS A 109 17.26 4.51 0.42
N MET A 110 17.13 4.99 -0.82
CA MET A 110 18.06 4.70 -1.91
C MET A 110 18.78 5.97 -2.37
N ALA A 111 20.11 5.97 -2.28
CA ALA A 111 20.93 7.01 -2.86
C ALA A 111 21.06 6.77 -4.37
N ASN A 112 20.34 7.55 -5.17
CA ASN A 112 20.47 7.51 -6.62
C ASN A 112 21.63 8.41 -7.07
N LYS A 113 22.51 7.87 -7.91
CA LYS A 113 23.51 8.69 -8.62
C LYS A 113 22.79 9.49 -9.72
N LYS A 114 23.13 10.78 -9.83
CA LYS A 114 22.87 11.54 -11.05
C LYS A 114 23.74 11.05 -12.19
#